data_AF-A0A438H753-F1
#
_entry.id   AF-A0A438H753-F1
#
_cell.length_a   1.000
_cell.length_b   1.000
_cell.length_c   1.000
_cell.angle_alpha   90.00
_cell.angle_beta   90.00
_cell.angle_gamma   90.00
#
_symmetry.space_group_name_H-M   'P 1'
#
loop_
_entity.id
_entity.type
_entity.pdbx_description
1 polymer ?
#
loop_
_entity_poly.entity_id
_entity_poly.type
_entity_poly.pdbx_seq_one_letter_code
_entity_poly.pdbx_strand_id
1 'polypeptide(L)' 'MDMCYANSKLKELDLSSSHLNGKIPIGLGQCIKLQVISLGYNDFTGSIPSGIG' A
#
# COMPACT_ATOMS: atom_id res chain seq x y z
N MET A 1 -14.09 4.13 4.49
CA MET A 1 -13.03 4.93 5.14
C MET A 1 -11.72 4.43 4.57
N ASP A 2 -11.09 5.22 3.72
CA ASP A 2 -9.84 4.82 3.07
C ASP A 2 -8.66 4.94 4.03
N MET A 3 -7.72 3.99 3.91
CA MET A 3 -6.57 3.83 4.81
C MET A 3 -5.73 5.12 4.96
N CYS A 4 -5.72 5.96 3.92
CA CYS A 4 -4.95 7.21 3.87
C CYS A 4 -5.62 8.40 4.57
N TYR A 5 -6.93 8.32 4.87
CA TYR A 5 -7.66 9.40 5.55
C TYR A 5 -7.31 9.48 7.04
N ALA A 6 -6.94 8.34 7.64
CA ALA A 6 -6.56 8.26 9.05
C ALA A 6 -5.11 8.71 9.31
N ASN A 7 -4.24 8.70 8.30
CA ASN A 7 -2.81 8.90 8.51
C ASN A 7 -2.15 9.80 7.45
N SER A 8 -2.59 11.06 7.41
CA SER A 8 -2.13 12.09 6.47
C SER A 8 -0.66 12.51 6.62
N LYS A 9 0.13 11.84 7.47
CA LYS A 9 1.56 12.09 7.69
C LYS A 9 2.44 10.86 7.43
N LEU A 10 1.84 9.72 7.08
CA LEU A 10 2.59 8.50 6.84
C LEU A 10 3.48 8.67 5.61
N LYS A 11 4.79 8.52 5.80
CA LYS A 11 5.81 8.60 4.74
C LYS A 11 6.33 7.23 4.31
N GLU A 12 6.29 6.27 5.22
CA GLU A 12 6.82 4.93 4.98
C GLU A 12 5.81 3.91 5.48
N LEU A 13 5.54 2.90 4.66
CA LEU A 13 4.67 1.77 4.98
C LEU A 13 5.42 0.50 4.64
N ASP A 14 5.82 -0.23 5.68
CA ASP A 14 6.40 -1.57 5.53
C ASP A 14 5.39 -2.62 5.93
N LEU A 15 5.00 -3.44 4.95
CA LEU A 15 4.14 -4.61 5.11
C LEU A 15 4.86 -5.87 4.62
N SER A 16 6.19 -5.82 4.48
CA SER A 16 6.95 -6.94 3.96
C SER A 16 6.88 -8.16 4.89
N SER A 17 6.96 -9.36 4.32
CA SER A 17 7.00 -10.63 5.07
C SER A 17 5.83 -10.84 6.03
N SER A 18 4.64 -10.32 5.70
CA SER A 18 3.47 -10.34 6.59
C SER A 18 2.43 -11.39 6.21
N HIS A 19 2.78 -12.31 5.29
CA HIS A 19 1.87 -13.35 4.77
C HIS A 19 0.53 -12.80 4.26
N LEU A 20 0.55 -11.57 3.74
CA LEU A 20 -0.64 -10.91 3.19
C LEU A 20 -0.96 -11.50 1.82
N ASN A 21 -2.24 -11.62 1.50
CA ASN A 21 -2.69 -12.15 0.22
C ASN A 21 -3.79 -11.27 -0.41
N GLY A 22 -4.19 -11.60 -1.63
CA GLY A 22 -5.22 -10.86 -2.36
C GLY A 22 -4.66 -9.67 -3.14
N LYS A 23 -5.50 -8.68 -3.47
CA LYS A 23 -5.10 -7.54 -4.31
C LYS A 23 -4.60 -6.37 -3.46
N ILE A 24 -3.64 -5.63 -3.99
CA ILE A 24 -3.20 -4.36 -3.40
C ILE A 24 -4.37 -3.35 -3.46
N PRO A 25 -4.79 -2.74 -2.34
CA PRO A 25 -5.91 -1.80 -2.32
C PRO A 25 -5.65 -0.55 -3.18
N ILE A 26 -6.62 -0.12 -3.99
CA ILE A 26 -6.49 1.09 -4.81
C ILE A 26 -6.37 2.38 -3.98
N GLY A 27 -6.88 2.36 -2.75
CA GLY A 27 -6.78 3.47 -1.80
C GLY A 27 -5.34 3.83 -1.44
N LEU A 28 -4.37 2.92 -1.58
CA LEU A 28 -2.95 3.21 -1.35
C LEU A 28 -2.41 4.34 -2.24
N GLY A 29 -2.94 4.50 -3.46
CA GLY A 29 -2.55 5.61 -4.33
C GLY A 29 -3.03 6.99 -3.86
N GLN A 30 -3.95 7.03 -2.88
CA GLN A 30 -4.42 8.28 -2.28
C GLN A 30 -3.53 8.76 -1.13
N CYS A 31 -2.55 7.96 -0.71
CA CYS A 31 -1.60 8.31 0.34
C CYS A 31 -0.52 9.25 -0.21
N ILE A 32 -0.88 10.50 -0.55
CA ILE A 32 0.00 11.47 -1.25
C ILE A 32 1.31 11.82 -0.53
N LYS A 33 1.43 11.51 0.76
CA LYS A 33 2.66 11.75 1.54
C LYS A 33 3.54 10.52 1.67
N LEU A 34 3.06 9.35 1.24
CA LEU A 34 3.82 8.11 1.27
C LEU A 34 4.91 8.17 0.20
N GLN A 35 6.14 7.91 0.62
CA GLN A 35 7.36 7.96 -0.18
C GLN A 35 7.93 6.56 -0.39
N VAL A 36 7.81 5.71 0.63
CA VAL A 36 8.31 4.34 0.60
C VAL A 36 7.18 3.38 0.91
N ILE A 37 7.04 2.35 0.07
CA ILE A 37 6.14 1.23 0.32
C ILE A 37 6.88 -0.09 0.08
N SER A 38 6.91 -0.93 1.11
CA SER A 38 7.51 -2.26 1.05
C SER A 38 6.42 -3.32 1.14
N LEU A 39 6.15 -3.99 0.01
CA LEU A 39 5.12 -5.03 -0.11
C LEU A 39 5.72 -6.43 -0.39
N GLY A 40 7.05 -6.54 -0.41
CA GLY A 40 7.76 -7.77 -0.78
C GLY A 40 7.51 -8.93 0.21
N TYR A 41 7.79 -10.15 -0.23
CA TYR A 41 7.60 -11.36 0.58
C TYR A 41 6.16 -11.54 1.10
N ASN A 42 5.19 -11.23 0.24
CA ASN A 42 3.75 -11.47 0.45
C ASN A 42 3.17 -12.20 -0.77
N ASP A 43 1.95 -12.69 -0.64
CA ASP A 43 1.19 -13.43 -1.65
C ASP A 43 0.16 -12.53 -2.36
N PHE A 44 0.55 -11.28 -2.65
CA PHE A 44 -0.31 -10.36 -3.40
C PHE A 44 -0.51 -10.84 -4.84
N THR A 45 -1.70 -10.65 -5.37
CA THR A 45 -2.15 -11.10 -6.70
C THR A 45 -2.80 -9.97 -7.48
N GLY A 46 -2.90 -10.13 -8.80
CA GLY A 46 -3.43 -9.09 -9.69
C GLY A 46 -2.38 -8.04 -10.08
N SER A 47 -2.84 -6.92 -10.61
CA SER A 47 -1.97 -5.83 -11.06
C SER A 47 -1.69 -4.82 -9.95
N ILE A 48 -0.55 -4.15 -10.04
CA ILE A 48 -0.27 -2.95 -9.24
C ILE A 48 -1.31 -1.87 -9.62
N PRO A 49 -2.05 -1.29 -8.66
CA PRO A 49 -3.01 -0.22 -8.95
C PRO A 49 -2.32 0.99 -9.58
N SER A 50 -2.96 1.62 -10.56
CA SER A 50 -2.39 2.77 -11.31
C SER A 50 -2.11 4.02 -10.46
N GLY A 51 -2.64 4.09 -9.24
CA GLY A 51 -2.31 5.15 -8.29
C GLY A 51 -1.01 4.91 -7.52
N ILE A 52 -0.40 3.73 -7.66
CA ILE A 52 0.89 3.36 -7.07
C ILE A 52 1.89 3.28 -8.24
N GLY A 53 2.58 4.39 -8.52
CA GLY A 53 3.53 4.49 -9.64
C GLY A 53 3.59 5.90 -10.21
#